data_AF-A0A1V9YHQ7-F1
#
_entry.id   AF-A0A1V9YHQ7-F1
#
_cell.length_a   1.000
_cell.length_b   1.000
_cell.length_c   1.000
_cell.angle_alpha   90.00
_cell.angle_beta   90.00
_cell.angle_gamma   90.00
#
_symmetry.space_group_name_H-M   'P 1'
#
loop_
_entity.id
_entity.type
_entity.pdbx_description
1 polymer ?
#
loop_
_entity_poly.entity_id
_entity_poly.type
_entity_poly.pdbx_seq_one_letter_code
_entity_poly.pdbx_strand_id
1 'polypeptide(L)'
;MTTTWNGAASNASTGSARVDFFSGVLRGTDEARIQTLINASYQEDSLHTLKIVAYIRDCRGGKGERQAARQALQWLAAHEPEALRHNLKHYVSVYGRFDDLLALVGTDVEALALQVYGDQLKEDLDNLQNEKPISLCAKWVPSENKSADKKMRINAKLSKSLGITSAQLRKTYLSPLRASLQLLERFMCAKEWDKIDFNRVPSVAMHIHGKQNHAFERHLKDTFQSWKDGLKTGESKVNASVLFPHQVVQQYYGKYNQVDPLLEAQWQVQLQKAREL
;
A
#
# COMPACT_ATOMS: atom_id res chain seq x y z
N MET A 1 -2.70 -20.33 28.51
CA MET A 1 -1.90 -20.77 27.34
C MET A 1 -2.78 -20.73 26.11
N THR A 2 -2.22 -20.33 24.97
CA THR A 2 -2.87 -20.39 23.65
C THR A 2 -2.01 -21.22 22.70
N THR A 3 -2.48 -21.43 21.48
CA THR A 3 -1.69 -22.06 20.41
C THR A 3 -1.41 -21.08 19.29
N THR A 4 -0.27 -21.24 18.63
CA THR A 4 0.03 -20.59 17.36
C THR A 4 -0.81 -21.19 16.23
N TRP A 5 -0.77 -20.60 15.03
CA TRP A 5 -1.50 -21.12 13.86
C TRP A 5 -1.09 -22.56 13.48
N ASN A 6 0.12 -23.01 13.85
CA ASN A 6 0.61 -24.36 13.64
C ASN A 6 0.52 -25.26 14.91
N GLY A 7 -0.26 -24.86 15.92
CA GLY A 7 -0.56 -25.69 17.08
C GLY A 7 0.49 -25.70 18.19
N ALA A 8 1.58 -24.91 18.08
CA ALA A 8 2.59 -24.84 19.13
C ALA A 8 2.09 -24.04 20.33
N ALA A 9 2.48 -24.46 21.54
CA ALA A 9 2.11 -23.76 22.77
C ALA A 9 2.69 -22.33 22.79
N SER A 10 1.88 -21.38 23.24
CA SER A 10 2.26 -19.98 23.37
C SER A 10 1.59 -19.31 24.57
N ASN A 11 2.16 -18.20 25.00
CA ASN A 11 1.57 -17.37 26.06
C ASN A 11 0.42 -16.54 25.48
N ALA A 12 -0.64 -16.38 26.28
CA ALA A 12 -1.81 -15.62 25.86
C ALA A 12 -1.55 -14.09 25.84
N SER A 13 -0.57 -13.64 26.62
CA SER A 13 -0.16 -12.25 26.78
C SER A 13 1.32 -12.19 27.13
N THR A 14 1.97 -11.08 26.80
CA THR A 14 3.34 -10.74 27.21
C THR A 14 3.38 -9.91 28.49
N GLY A 15 2.24 -9.61 29.12
CA GLY A 15 2.15 -8.73 30.28
C GLY A 15 2.17 -7.23 29.95
N SER A 16 2.22 -6.86 28.67
CA SER A 16 2.06 -5.48 28.18
C SER A 16 1.07 -5.50 27.03
N ALA A 17 -0.02 -4.76 27.16
CA ALA A 17 -1.06 -4.65 26.15
C ALA A 17 -0.53 -4.03 24.86
N ARG A 18 0.47 -3.14 24.94
CA ARG A 18 1.17 -2.60 23.75
C ARG A 18 1.87 -3.70 22.97
N VAL A 19 2.60 -4.57 23.65
CA VAL A 19 3.34 -5.66 23.01
C VAL A 19 2.38 -6.73 22.48
N ASP A 20 1.26 -6.96 23.18
CA ASP A 20 0.18 -7.84 22.72
C ASP A 20 -0.50 -7.29 21.46
N PHE A 21 -0.77 -5.99 21.38
CA PHE A 21 -1.29 -5.35 20.17
C PHE A 21 -0.25 -5.37 19.04
N PHE A 22 1.00 -5.01 19.34
CA PHE A 22 2.10 -5.03 18.40
C PHE A 22 2.31 -6.41 17.80
N SER A 23 2.30 -7.49 18.58
CA SER A 23 2.60 -8.85 18.09
C SER A 23 1.36 -9.63 17.63
N GLY A 24 0.22 -9.45 18.31
CA GLY A 24 -1.00 -10.21 18.14
C GLY A 24 -1.88 -9.80 16.96
N VAL A 25 -1.58 -8.69 16.30
CA VAL A 25 -2.26 -8.25 15.07
C VAL A 25 -1.45 -8.66 13.84
N LEU A 26 -1.98 -9.62 13.10
CA LEU A 26 -1.39 -10.26 11.92
C LEU A 26 -2.45 -10.38 10.82
N ARG A 27 -2.03 -10.91 9.66
CA ARG A 27 -2.93 -11.21 8.56
C ARG A 27 -4.04 -12.18 9.00
N GLY A 28 -5.28 -11.77 8.82
CA GLY A 28 -6.45 -12.58 9.15
C GLY A 28 -6.82 -12.58 10.64
N THR A 29 -6.18 -11.76 11.47
CA THR A 29 -6.67 -11.52 12.83
C THR A 29 -8.11 -11.01 12.77
N ASP A 30 -8.99 -11.62 13.56
CA ASP A 30 -10.39 -11.26 13.65
C ASP A 30 -10.57 -9.82 14.17
N GLU A 31 -11.64 -9.17 13.70
CA GLU A 31 -11.93 -7.77 14.04
C GLU A 31 -12.17 -7.56 15.54
N ALA A 32 -12.92 -8.45 16.20
CA ALA A 32 -13.19 -8.33 17.63
C ALA A 32 -11.91 -8.46 18.45
N ARG A 33 -10.98 -9.32 18.01
CA ARG A 33 -9.65 -9.42 18.61
C ARG A 33 -8.83 -8.15 18.40
N ILE A 34 -8.86 -7.55 17.21
CA ILE A 34 -8.17 -6.28 16.96
C ILE A 34 -8.74 -5.19 17.86
N GLN A 35 -10.06 -5.08 17.99
CA GLN A 35 -10.72 -4.11 18.87
C GLN A 35 -10.32 -4.30 20.34
N THR A 36 -10.26 -5.56 20.80
CA THR A 36 -9.81 -5.88 22.17
C THR A 36 -8.37 -5.42 22.41
N LEU A 37 -7.46 -5.75 21.48
CA LEU A 37 -6.04 -5.46 21.61
C LEU A 37 -5.74 -3.95 21.55
N ILE A 38 -6.33 -3.25 20.57
CA ILE A 38 -6.10 -1.80 20.43
C ILE A 38 -6.66 -1.04 21.63
N ASN A 39 -7.83 -1.44 22.15
CA ASN A 39 -8.41 -0.81 23.33
C ASN A 39 -7.50 -0.97 24.55
N ALA A 40 -7.04 -2.19 24.84
CA ALA A 40 -6.12 -2.44 25.95
C ALA A 40 -4.79 -1.69 25.78
N SER A 41 -4.23 -1.69 24.57
CA SER A 41 -3.00 -0.94 24.26
C SER A 41 -3.17 0.56 24.47
N TYR A 42 -4.30 1.13 24.05
CA TYR A 42 -4.55 2.58 24.15
C TYR A 42 -4.70 3.01 25.60
N GLN A 43 -5.36 2.20 26.43
CA GLN A 43 -5.48 2.44 27.88
C GLN A 43 -4.13 2.36 28.60
N GLU A 44 -3.22 1.50 28.13
CA GLU A 44 -1.84 1.44 28.67
C GLU A 44 -1.01 2.66 28.22
N ASP A 45 -1.06 3.03 26.94
CA ASP A 45 -0.28 4.12 26.36
C ASP A 45 -0.83 4.53 24.98
N SER A 46 -1.48 5.69 24.92
CA SER A 46 -2.09 6.20 23.70
C SER A 46 -1.06 6.51 22.61
N LEU A 47 0.07 7.13 22.97
CA LEU A 47 1.11 7.53 22.01
C LEU A 47 1.76 6.30 21.36
N HIS A 48 2.10 5.28 22.14
CA HIS A 48 2.65 4.04 21.59
C HIS A 48 1.62 3.32 20.74
N THR A 49 0.34 3.32 21.13
CA THR A 49 -0.71 2.72 20.32
C THR A 49 -0.82 3.38 18.95
N LEU A 50 -0.78 4.71 18.87
CA LEU A 50 -0.79 5.45 17.60
C LEU A 50 0.43 5.12 16.72
N LYS A 51 1.62 4.94 17.32
CA LYS A 51 2.84 4.49 16.62
C LYS A 51 2.70 3.05 16.12
N ILE A 52 2.10 2.16 16.91
CA ILE A 52 1.85 0.77 16.52
C ILE A 52 0.84 0.73 15.36
N VAL A 53 -0.19 1.57 15.34
CA VAL A 53 -1.12 1.67 14.20
C VAL A 53 -0.38 2.05 12.90
N ALA A 54 0.52 3.04 12.95
CA ALA A 54 1.39 3.37 11.82
C ALA A 54 2.26 2.18 11.40
N TYR A 55 2.89 1.50 12.36
CA TYR A 55 3.76 0.35 12.11
C TYR A 55 3.02 -0.85 11.52
N ILE A 56 1.81 -1.17 12.01
CA ILE A 56 0.96 -2.23 11.46
C ILE A 56 0.70 -1.95 9.98
N ARG A 57 0.46 -0.68 9.62
CA ARG A 57 0.14 -0.31 8.25
C ARG A 57 1.35 -0.27 7.33
N ASP A 58 2.49 0.22 7.80
CA ASP A 58 3.65 0.53 6.97
C ASP A 58 4.18 -0.69 6.22
N CYS A 59 4.22 -0.63 4.89
CA CYS A 59 4.76 -1.71 4.05
C CYS A 59 6.26 -1.60 3.78
N ARG A 60 6.91 -0.52 4.21
CA ARG A 60 8.35 -0.27 3.97
C ARG A 60 9.21 -0.61 5.17
N GLY A 61 8.74 -0.26 6.37
CA GLY A 61 9.42 -0.55 7.65
C GLY A 61 8.54 -1.25 8.69
N GLY A 62 7.27 -1.54 8.35
CA GLY A 62 6.30 -2.14 9.26
C GLY A 62 5.78 -3.50 8.79
N LYS A 63 4.57 -3.86 9.24
CA LYS A 63 3.95 -5.15 8.91
C LYS A 63 3.20 -5.18 7.58
N GLY A 64 2.83 -4.03 7.02
CA GLY A 64 2.04 -3.96 5.80
C GLY A 64 0.62 -4.55 5.92
N GLU A 65 0.08 -4.69 7.12
CA GLU A 65 -1.22 -5.34 7.39
C GLU A 65 -2.38 -4.38 7.13
N ARG A 66 -2.73 -4.24 5.85
CA ARG A 66 -3.75 -3.29 5.36
C ARG A 66 -5.11 -3.41 6.05
N GLN A 67 -5.66 -4.61 6.14
CA GLN A 67 -7.03 -4.76 6.66
C GLN A 67 -7.10 -4.50 8.16
N ALA A 68 -6.13 -5.00 8.92
CA ALA A 68 -6.02 -4.73 10.34
C ALA A 68 -5.81 -3.24 10.63
N ALA A 69 -4.96 -2.56 9.84
CA ALA A 69 -4.79 -1.12 9.94
C ALA A 69 -6.08 -0.35 9.68
N ARG A 70 -6.89 -0.76 8.69
CA ARG A 70 -8.20 -0.12 8.44
C ARG A 70 -9.18 -0.28 9.60
N GLN A 71 -9.21 -1.46 10.21
CA GLN A 71 -10.00 -1.70 11.42
C GLN A 71 -9.50 -0.86 12.60
N ALA A 72 -8.18 -0.68 12.74
CA ALA A 72 -7.61 0.23 13.72
C ALA A 72 -7.99 1.70 13.46
N LEU A 73 -7.99 2.15 12.19
CA LEU A 73 -8.45 3.50 11.83
C LEU A 73 -9.95 3.69 12.13
N GLN A 74 -10.78 2.67 11.90
CA GLN A 74 -12.20 2.71 12.26
C GLN A 74 -12.40 2.73 13.77
N TRP A 75 -11.60 1.98 14.53
CA TRP A 75 -11.61 2.03 15.98
C TRP A 75 -11.24 3.43 16.49
N LEU A 76 -10.17 4.03 15.96
CA LEU A 76 -9.77 5.40 16.29
C LEU A 76 -10.85 6.41 15.91
N ALA A 77 -11.52 6.23 14.78
CA ALA A 77 -12.62 7.11 14.38
C ALA A 77 -13.80 7.09 15.36
N ALA A 78 -14.07 5.94 15.98
CA ALA A 78 -15.18 5.76 16.92
C ALA A 78 -14.84 6.15 18.36
N HIS A 79 -13.59 5.96 18.79
CA HIS A 79 -13.19 6.13 20.20
C HIS A 79 -12.31 7.35 20.43
N GLU A 80 -11.41 7.64 19.48
CA GLU A 80 -10.35 8.65 19.63
C GLU A 80 -10.25 9.56 18.39
N PRO A 81 -11.35 10.20 17.98
CA PRO A 81 -11.43 10.91 16.70
C PRO A 81 -10.41 12.03 16.61
N GLU A 82 -10.16 12.79 17.68
CA GLU A 82 -9.20 13.90 17.66
C GLU A 82 -7.75 13.43 17.45
N ALA A 83 -7.36 12.30 18.07
CA ALA A 83 -6.06 11.69 17.82
C ALA A 83 -5.95 11.23 16.35
N LEU A 84 -7.02 10.67 15.79
CA LEU A 84 -7.06 10.34 14.37
C LEU A 84 -6.95 11.59 13.50
N ARG A 85 -7.66 12.68 13.83
CA ARG A 85 -7.62 13.93 13.03
C ARG A 85 -6.20 14.46 12.89
N HIS A 86 -5.45 14.47 14.00
CA HIS A 86 -4.07 14.95 14.00
C HIS A 86 -3.13 14.09 13.13
N ASN A 87 -3.36 12.78 13.06
CA ASN A 87 -2.43 11.83 12.45
C ASN A 87 -2.85 11.35 11.05
N LEU A 88 -4.09 11.59 10.61
CA LEU A 88 -4.66 10.94 9.43
C LEU A 88 -3.85 11.19 8.15
N LYS A 89 -3.41 12.42 7.89
CA LYS A 89 -2.57 12.72 6.71
C LYS A 89 -1.31 11.85 6.71
N HIS A 90 -0.58 11.79 7.83
CA HIS A 90 0.64 10.99 7.98
C HIS A 90 0.36 9.48 7.82
N TYR A 91 -0.73 8.99 8.40
CA TYR A 91 -1.13 7.58 8.27
C TYR A 91 -1.36 7.16 6.83
N VAL A 92 -1.81 8.05 5.95
CA VAL A 92 -2.13 7.68 4.55
C VAL A 92 -1.08 8.13 3.54
N SER A 93 -0.29 9.17 3.83
CA SER A 93 0.73 9.71 2.92
C SER A 93 2.14 9.17 3.20
N VAL A 94 2.46 8.86 4.46
CA VAL A 94 3.80 8.40 4.87
C VAL A 94 3.80 6.88 5.06
N TYR A 95 2.96 6.37 5.96
CA TYR A 95 2.96 4.97 6.37
C TYR A 95 2.04 4.10 5.51
N GLY A 96 0.87 4.62 5.13
CA GLY A 96 -0.16 3.87 4.44
C GLY A 96 -0.35 4.25 2.98
N ARG A 97 -1.60 4.19 2.55
CA ARG A 97 -2.03 4.59 1.21
C ARG A 97 -3.30 5.42 1.34
N PHE A 98 -3.50 6.31 0.39
CA PHE A 98 -4.72 7.10 0.30
C PHE A 98 -6.00 6.25 0.15
N ASP A 99 -5.94 4.98 -0.27
CA ASP A 99 -7.14 4.13 -0.30
C ASP A 99 -7.58 3.63 1.09
N ASP A 100 -6.78 3.88 2.13
CA ASP A 100 -7.15 3.58 3.52
C ASP A 100 -8.17 4.58 4.07
N LEU A 101 -8.27 5.79 3.48
CA LEU A 101 -9.34 6.76 3.76
C LEU A 101 -10.73 6.19 3.47
N LEU A 102 -10.84 5.21 2.57
CA LEU A 102 -12.12 4.55 2.27
C LEU A 102 -12.70 3.80 3.48
N ALA A 103 -11.87 3.42 4.45
CA ALA A 103 -12.34 2.79 5.69
C ALA A 103 -13.10 3.76 6.60
N LEU A 104 -12.92 5.06 6.40
CA LEU A 104 -13.55 6.13 7.18
C LEU A 104 -14.84 6.66 6.54
N VAL A 105 -15.25 6.09 5.41
CA VAL A 105 -16.54 6.42 4.80
C VAL A 105 -17.66 5.86 5.68
N GLY A 106 -18.59 6.72 6.06
CA GLY A 106 -19.71 6.41 6.94
C GLY A 106 -19.41 6.60 8.43
N THR A 107 -18.21 7.06 8.80
CA THR A 107 -17.87 7.41 10.19
C THR A 107 -17.93 8.92 10.42
N ASP A 108 -17.88 9.35 11.68
CA ASP A 108 -17.93 10.77 12.07
C ASP A 108 -16.72 11.60 11.60
N VAL A 109 -15.67 10.94 11.12
CA VAL A 109 -14.48 11.58 10.53
C VAL A 109 -14.47 11.54 9.00
N GLU A 110 -15.55 11.09 8.33
CA GLU A 110 -15.65 11.03 6.87
C GLU A 110 -15.30 12.37 6.22
N ALA A 111 -15.83 13.48 6.77
CA ALA A 111 -15.58 14.81 6.23
C ALA A 111 -14.08 15.16 6.22
N LEU A 112 -13.35 14.78 7.27
CA LEU A 112 -11.91 14.95 7.31
C LEU A 112 -11.21 14.04 6.29
N ALA A 113 -11.63 12.77 6.15
CA ALA A 113 -11.04 11.87 5.18
C ALA A 113 -11.19 12.41 3.73
N LEU A 114 -12.34 13.00 3.41
CA LEU A 114 -12.57 13.70 2.14
C LEU A 114 -11.73 14.96 2.01
N GLN A 115 -11.53 15.72 3.09
CA GLN A 115 -10.64 16.87 3.10
C GLN A 115 -9.19 16.45 2.81
N VAL A 116 -8.68 15.38 3.44
CA VAL A 116 -7.32 14.86 3.18
C VAL A 116 -7.14 14.47 1.70
N TYR A 117 -8.15 13.83 1.09
CA TYR A 117 -8.14 13.61 -0.36
C TYR A 117 -8.05 14.92 -1.14
N GLY A 118 -8.96 15.86 -0.84
CA GLY A 118 -9.08 17.12 -1.58
C GLY A 118 -7.83 17.98 -1.49
N ASP A 119 -7.25 18.12 -0.30
CA ASP A 119 -6.06 18.91 -0.05
C ASP A 119 -4.85 18.31 -0.76
N GLN A 120 -4.67 16.98 -0.70
CA GLN A 120 -3.58 16.34 -1.43
C GLN A 120 -3.76 16.42 -2.95
N LEU A 121 -4.98 16.32 -3.49
CA LEU A 121 -5.21 16.48 -4.93
C LEU A 121 -4.89 17.89 -5.41
N LYS A 122 -5.17 18.92 -4.60
CA LYS A 122 -4.77 20.31 -4.89
C LYS A 122 -3.26 20.48 -4.86
N GLU A 123 -2.61 19.94 -3.83
CA GLU A 123 -1.15 19.93 -3.70
C GLU A 123 -0.49 19.21 -4.89
N ASP A 124 -1.01 18.05 -5.27
CA ASP A 124 -0.52 17.29 -6.42
C ASP A 124 -0.72 18.04 -7.75
N LEU A 125 -1.82 18.78 -7.91
CA LEU A 125 -2.08 19.57 -9.12
C LEU A 125 -1.11 20.75 -9.22
N ASP A 126 -0.86 21.46 -8.13
CA ASP A 126 0.14 22.53 -8.06
C ASP A 126 1.54 21.99 -8.33
N ASN A 127 1.91 20.86 -7.71
CA ASN A 127 3.18 20.20 -7.95
C ASN A 127 3.32 19.79 -9.42
N LEU A 128 2.28 19.24 -10.05
CA LEU A 128 2.31 18.89 -11.47
C LEU A 128 2.55 20.12 -12.36
N GLN A 129 1.90 21.24 -12.07
CA GLN A 129 2.07 22.49 -12.83
C GLN A 129 3.47 23.10 -12.68
N ASN A 130 4.11 22.86 -11.53
CA ASN A 130 5.46 23.32 -11.23
C ASN A 130 6.54 22.25 -11.49
N GLU A 131 6.21 21.19 -12.24
CA GLU A 131 7.13 20.07 -12.56
C GLU A 131 7.76 19.39 -11.33
N LYS A 132 7.09 19.45 -10.18
CA LYS A 132 7.49 18.79 -8.94
C LYS A 132 6.90 17.37 -8.85
N PRO A 133 7.55 16.45 -8.11
CA PRO A 133 6.98 15.13 -7.83
C PRO A 133 5.60 15.24 -7.16
N ILE A 134 4.66 14.40 -7.60
CA ILE A 134 3.31 14.32 -7.03
C ILE A 134 3.14 13.05 -6.19
N SER A 135 2.14 13.06 -5.30
CA SER A 135 1.79 11.89 -4.51
C SER A 135 1.02 10.83 -5.33
N LEU A 136 0.75 9.67 -4.70
CA LEU A 136 -0.11 8.63 -5.27
C LEU A 136 -1.61 8.84 -4.94
N CYS A 137 -2.03 10.00 -4.42
CA CYS A 137 -3.41 10.24 -4.01
C CYS A 137 -4.41 9.97 -5.14
N ALA A 138 -4.20 10.57 -6.32
CA ALA A 138 -5.08 10.40 -7.47
C ALA A 138 -5.19 8.94 -7.95
N LYS A 139 -4.14 8.11 -7.75
CA LYS A 139 -4.18 6.67 -8.05
C LYS A 139 -5.23 5.95 -7.20
N TRP A 140 -5.39 6.36 -5.95
CA TRP A 140 -6.18 5.65 -4.95
C TRP A 140 -7.62 6.15 -4.77
N VAL A 141 -7.95 7.32 -5.31
CA VAL A 141 -9.36 7.73 -5.43
C VAL A 141 -10.09 6.72 -6.33
N PRO A 142 -11.23 6.13 -5.91
CA PRO A 142 -12.00 5.24 -6.78
C PRO A 142 -12.44 5.94 -8.07
N SER A 143 -12.32 5.26 -9.22
CA SER A 143 -12.87 5.78 -10.47
C SER A 143 -14.40 5.76 -10.43
N GLU A 144 -15.00 6.79 -11.03
CA GLU A 144 -16.45 6.96 -11.15
C GLU A 144 -17.13 5.69 -11.71
N ASN A 145 -18.26 5.30 -11.11
CA ASN A 145 -19.06 4.14 -11.49
C ASN A 145 -18.37 2.76 -11.34
N LYS A 146 -17.18 2.67 -10.73
CA LYS A 146 -16.57 1.38 -10.36
C LYS A 146 -17.11 0.87 -9.02
N SER A 147 -16.80 -0.39 -8.69
CA SER A 147 -17.39 -1.09 -7.53
C SER A 147 -17.31 -0.32 -6.22
N ALA A 148 -16.13 0.21 -5.87
CA ALA A 148 -15.95 1.01 -4.66
C ALA A 148 -16.76 2.31 -4.69
N ASP A 149 -16.80 3.00 -5.83
CA ASP A 149 -17.57 4.23 -5.98
C ASP A 149 -19.09 3.99 -5.93
N LYS A 150 -19.58 2.91 -6.56
CA LYS A 150 -21.00 2.51 -6.45
C LYS A 150 -21.41 2.25 -5.00
N LYS A 151 -20.52 1.65 -4.20
CA LYS A 151 -20.78 1.34 -2.79
C LYS A 151 -20.71 2.58 -1.89
N MET A 152 -19.69 3.42 -2.07
CA MET A 152 -19.32 4.47 -1.13
C MET A 152 -19.67 5.89 -1.61
N ARG A 153 -20.00 6.04 -2.89
CA ARG A 153 -20.29 7.31 -3.57
C ARG A 153 -19.15 8.33 -3.44
N ILE A 154 -17.90 7.87 -3.46
CA ILE A 154 -16.72 8.70 -3.20
C ILE A 154 -16.61 9.87 -4.17
N ASN A 155 -16.84 9.67 -5.47
CA ASN A 155 -16.72 10.76 -6.44
C ASN A 155 -17.74 11.87 -6.17
N ALA A 156 -18.98 11.50 -5.84
CA ALA A 156 -20.02 12.47 -5.48
C ALA A 156 -19.70 13.20 -4.16
N LYS A 157 -19.22 12.47 -3.15
CA LYS A 157 -18.85 13.05 -1.85
C LYS A 157 -17.63 13.98 -1.94
N LEU A 158 -16.58 13.54 -2.62
CA LEU A 158 -15.32 14.29 -2.78
C LEU A 158 -15.51 15.51 -3.68
N SER A 159 -16.25 15.39 -4.78
CA SER A 159 -16.55 16.55 -5.63
C SER A 159 -17.36 17.60 -4.87
N LYS A 160 -18.37 17.17 -4.09
CA LYS A 160 -19.13 18.05 -3.20
C LYS A 160 -18.26 18.73 -2.15
N SER A 161 -17.35 18.01 -1.48
CA SER A 161 -16.46 18.61 -0.47
C SER A 161 -15.47 19.61 -1.07
N LEU A 162 -15.15 19.48 -2.36
CA LEU A 162 -14.32 20.42 -3.12
C LEU A 162 -15.11 21.58 -3.75
N GLY A 163 -16.45 21.57 -3.68
CA GLY A 163 -17.28 22.59 -4.34
C GLY A 163 -17.27 22.51 -5.87
N ILE A 164 -17.03 21.33 -6.44
CA ILE A 164 -16.96 21.10 -7.89
C ILE A 164 -17.89 19.94 -8.32
N THR A 165 -18.09 19.77 -9.62
CA THR A 165 -18.81 18.62 -10.18
C THR A 165 -17.92 17.38 -10.27
N SER A 166 -18.50 16.17 -10.28
CA SER A 166 -17.75 14.92 -10.55
C SER A 166 -16.98 14.97 -11.88
N ALA A 167 -17.54 15.65 -12.89
CA ALA A 167 -16.87 15.86 -14.16
C ALA A 167 -15.62 16.74 -14.03
N GLN A 168 -15.69 17.82 -13.24
CA GLN A 168 -14.52 18.65 -12.92
C GLN A 168 -13.50 17.89 -12.07
N LEU A 169 -13.92 17.13 -11.04
CA LEU A 169 -13.01 16.28 -10.27
C LEU A 169 -12.21 15.34 -11.19
N ARG A 170 -12.89 14.68 -12.13
CA ARG A 170 -12.26 13.79 -13.10
C ARG A 170 -11.32 14.55 -14.04
N LYS A 171 -11.80 15.61 -14.70
CA LYS A 171 -11.06 16.30 -15.77
C LYS A 171 -9.91 17.18 -15.25
N THR A 172 -10.11 17.84 -14.11
CA THR A 172 -9.14 18.79 -13.54
C THR A 172 -8.09 18.10 -12.67
N TYR A 173 -8.48 17.09 -11.89
CA TYR A 173 -7.57 16.42 -10.95
C TYR A 173 -7.21 15.00 -11.40
N LEU A 174 -8.18 14.08 -11.43
CA LEU A 174 -7.86 12.65 -11.51
C LEU A 174 -7.21 12.25 -12.85
N SER A 175 -7.72 12.74 -13.98
CA SER A 175 -7.19 12.42 -15.31
C SER A 175 -5.75 12.90 -15.52
N PRO A 176 -5.41 14.19 -15.34
CA PRO A 176 -4.04 14.67 -15.54
C PRO A 176 -3.05 14.08 -14.51
N LEU A 177 -3.43 13.99 -13.23
CA LEU A 177 -2.56 13.42 -12.20
C LEU A 177 -2.28 11.93 -12.44
N ARG A 178 -3.29 11.13 -12.79
CA ARG A 178 -3.05 9.72 -13.17
C ARG A 178 -2.24 9.60 -14.44
N ALA A 179 -2.34 10.59 -15.33
CA ALA A 179 -1.58 10.57 -16.57
C ALA A 179 -0.08 10.77 -16.32
N SER A 180 0.30 11.69 -15.44
CA SER A 180 1.69 11.94 -15.06
C SER A 180 2.30 10.83 -14.20
N LEU A 181 1.50 10.09 -13.43
CA LEU A 181 1.98 8.95 -12.63
C LEU A 181 2.52 7.77 -13.45
N GLN A 182 2.32 7.73 -14.78
CA GLN A 182 2.84 6.69 -15.68
C GLN A 182 2.67 5.26 -15.13
N LEU A 183 1.48 4.96 -14.58
CA LEU A 183 1.21 3.68 -13.93
C LEU A 183 1.33 2.52 -14.93
N LEU A 184 2.04 1.46 -14.53
CA LEU A 184 2.24 0.26 -15.36
C LEU A 184 0.92 -0.26 -15.94
N GLU A 185 -0.11 -0.38 -15.12
CA GLU A 185 -1.39 -0.95 -15.50
C GLU A 185 -2.07 -0.13 -16.61
N ARG A 186 -1.78 1.18 -16.71
CA ARG A 186 -2.27 2.03 -17.79
C ARG A 186 -1.68 1.60 -19.13
N PHE A 187 -0.36 1.42 -19.21
CA PHE A 187 0.31 0.97 -20.43
C PHE A 187 -0.16 -0.43 -20.84
N MET A 188 -0.28 -1.34 -19.87
CA MET A 188 -0.80 -2.69 -20.11
C MET A 188 -2.23 -2.67 -20.66
N CYS A 189 -3.13 -1.88 -20.08
CA CYS A 189 -4.52 -1.76 -20.55
C CYS A 189 -4.63 -1.08 -21.93
N ALA A 190 -3.77 -0.09 -22.21
CA ALA A 190 -3.73 0.61 -23.49
C ALA A 190 -2.98 -0.17 -24.59
N LYS A 191 -2.40 -1.33 -24.25
CA LYS A 191 -1.51 -2.13 -25.11
C LYS A 191 -0.26 -1.37 -25.59
N GLU A 192 0.14 -0.34 -24.86
CA GLU A 192 1.35 0.47 -25.10
C GLU A 192 2.56 -0.18 -24.39
N TRP A 193 2.85 -1.43 -24.73
CA TRP A 193 3.87 -2.24 -24.05
C TRP A 193 5.28 -1.65 -24.21
N ASP A 194 5.55 -1.02 -25.35
CA ASP A 194 6.79 -0.33 -25.70
C ASP A 194 7.15 0.83 -24.76
N LYS A 195 6.15 1.39 -24.05
CA LYS A 195 6.35 2.51 -23.09
C LYS A 195 6.72 2.05 -21.69
N ILE A 196 6.81 0.74 -21.43
CA ILE A 196 7.11 0.20 -20.11
C ILE A 196 8.63 0.28 -19.83
N ASP A 197 9.01 1.13 -18.89
CA ASP A 197 10.36 1.14 -18.31
C ASP A 197 10.45 0.15 -17.13
N PHE A 198 11.07 -1.00 -17.37
CA PHE A 198 11.24 -2.05 -16.35
C PHE A 198 12.00 -1.59 -15.11
N ASN A 199 12.89 -0.60 -15.22
CA ASN A 199 13.64 -0.05 -14.07
C ASN A 199 12.74 0.76 -13.12
N ARG A 200 11.57 1.19 -13.59
CA ARG A 200 10.57 1.94 -12.81
C ARG A 200 9.38 1.10 -12.40
N VAL A 201 9.30 -0.16 -12.84
CA VAL A 201 8.21 -1.07 -12.45
C VAL A 201 8.29 -1.35 -10.94
N PRO A 202 7.19 -1.13 -10.18
CA PRO A 202 7.15 -1.42 -8.75
C PRO A 202 7.33 -2.92 -8.44
N SER A 203 7.86 -3.22 -7.25
CA SER A 203 8.24 -4.58 -6.85
C SER A 203 7.12 -5.61 -6.94
N VAL A 204 5.93 -5.27 -6.44
CA VAL A 204 4.78 -6.18 -6.47
C VAL A 204 4.30 -6.40 -7.90
N ALA A 205 4.33 -5.36 -8.74
CA ALA A 205 3.93 -5.48 -10.14
C ALA A 205 4.93 -6.33 -10.93
N MET A 206 6.23 -6.16 -10.70
CA MET A 206 7.28 -7.03 -11.24
C MET A 206 7.10 -8.48 -10.77
N HIS A 207 6.82 -8.68 -9.48
CA HIS A 207 6.59 -10.00 -8.90
C HIS A 207 5.38 -10.71 -9.51
N ILE A 208 4.31 -9.99 -9.88
CA ILE A 208 3.12 -10.56 -10.52
C ILE A 208 3.35 -10.78 -12.02
N HIS A 209 3.81 -9.75 -12.73
CA HIS A 209 3.82 -9.70 -14.19
C HIS A 209 5.10 -10.20 -14.86
N GLY A 210 6.20 -10.26 -14.11
CA GLY A 210 7.51 -10.72 -14.56
C GLY A 210 7.74 -12.23 -14.43
N LYS A 211 6.73 -12.98 -13.94
CA LYS A 211 6.79 -14.45 -13.89
C LYS A 211 6.89 -15.05 -15.29
N GLN A 212 7.47 -16.25 -15.36
CA GLN A 212 7.50 -17.04 -16.57
C GLN A 212 6.10 -17.20 -17.19
N ASN A 213 6.01 -17.11 -18.52
CA ASN A 213 4.78 -17.19 -19.29
C ASN A 213 3.70 -16.19 -18.86
N HIS A 214 4.09 -15.03 -18.31
CA HIS A 214 3.17 -13.97 -17.91
C HIS A 214 3.29 -12.74 -18.83
N ALA A 215 2.59 -11.66 -18.49
CA ALA A 215 2.44 -10.45 -19.29
C ALA A 215 3.74 -9.93 -19.93
N PHE A 216 4.82 -9.75 -19.17
CA PHE A 216 6.06 -9.18 -19.71
C PHE A 216 6.73 -10.11 -20.72
N GLU A 217 6.83 -11.41 -20.42
CA GLU A 217 7.41 -12.36 -21.35
C GLU A 217 6.53 -12.59 -22.60
N ARG A 218 5.20 -12.56 -22.45
CA ARG A 218 4.27 -12.75 -23.58
C ARG A 218 4.28 -11.60 -24.59
N HIS A 219 4.46 -10.37 -24.12
CA HIS A 219 4.32 -9.17 -24.95
C HIS A 219 5.65 -8.47 -25.26
N LEU A 220 6.66 -8.64 -24.41
CA LEU A 220 7.95 -7.96 -24.48
C LEU A 220 9.10 -8.95 -24.30
N LYS A 221 9.01 -10.13 -24.89
CA LYS A 221 9.96 -11.23 -24.66
C LYS A 221 11.43 -10.79 -24.77
N ASP A 222 11.79 -10.18 -25.89
CA ASP A 222 13.17 -9.82 -26.18
C ASP A 222 13.65 -8.65 -25.31
N THR A 223 12.83 -7.59 -25.18
CA THR A 223 13.13 -6.43 -24.33
C THR A 223 13.26 -6.82 -22.86
N PHE A 224 12.36 -7.69 -22.37
CA PHE A 224 12.38 -8.17 -20.99
C PHE A 224 13.57 -9.10 -20.75
N GLN A 225 13.95 -9.92 -21.73
CA GLN A 225 15.14 -10.77 -21.63
C GLN A 225 16.41 -9.93 -21.58
N SER A 226 16.57 -8.97 -22.48
CA SER A 226 17.70 -8.04 -22.48
C SER A 226 17.81 -7.27 -21.16
N TRP A 227 16.69 -6.78 -20.62
CA TRP A 227 16.67 -6.14 -19.31
C TRP A 227 17.09 -7.09 -18.17
N LYS A 228 16.63 -8.36 -18.18
CA LYS A 228 17.06 -9.37 -17.19
C LYS A 228 18.56 -9.67 -17.29
N ASP A 229 19.14 -9.68 -18.48
CA ASP A 229 20.57 -9.90 -18.65
C ASP A 229 21.37 -8.71 -18.08
N GLY A 230 20.87 -7.49 -18.23
CA GLY A 230 21.42 -6.29 -17.59
C GLY A 230 21.36 -6.29 -16.05
N LEU A 231 20.49 -7.10 -15.42
CA LEU A 231 20.47 -7.25 -13.96
C LEU A 231 21.74 -7.94 -13.43
N LYS A 232 22.36 -8.82 -14.23
CA LYS A 232 23.57 -9.55 -13.85
C LYS A 232 24.81 -8.66 -13.88
N THR A 233 24.84 -7.72 -14.82
CA THR A 233 25.95 -6.78 -15.02
C THR A 233 25.80 -5.50 -14.21
N GLY A 234 24.60 -5.21 -13.70
CA GLY A 234 24.27 -3.98 -12.98
C GLY A 234 23.85 -2.82 -13.90
N GLU A 235 23.75 -3.04 -15.21
CA GLU A 235 23.24 -2.07 -16.18
C GLU A 235 21.75 -1.79 -16.01
N SER A 236 21.00 -2.77 -15.51
CA SER A 236 19.58 -2.65 -15.17
C SER A 236 19.36 -2.83 -13.68
N LYS A 237 18.26 -2.26 -13.17
CA LYS A 237 17.86 -2.39 -11.76
C LYS A 237 16.45 -2.90 -11.60
N VAL A 238 16.22 -3.70 -10.56
CA VAL A 238 14.89 -4.15 -10.14
C VAL A 238 14.50 -3.50 -8.83
N ASN A 239 13.27 -2.99 -8.75
CA ASN A 239 12.72 -2.54 -7.48
C ASN A 239 12.24 -3.75 -6.69
N ALA A 240 12.80 -4.04 -5.51
CA ALA A 240 12.36 -5.16 -4.67
C ALA A 240 12.19 -4.83 -3.17
N SER A 241 12.40 -3.57 -2.77
CA SER A 241 12.50 -3.15 -1.35
C SER A 241 11.22 -3.31 -0.52
N VAL A 242 10.07 -3.50 -1.17
CA VAL A 242 8.75 -3.70 -0.55
C VAL A 242 8.35 -5.19 -0.52
N LEU A 243 9.07 -6.08 -1.21
CA LEU A 243 8.83 -7.51 -1.13
C LEU A 243 9.39 -8.08 0.17
N PHE A 244 8.67 -9.02 0.77
CA PHE A 244 9.18 -9.78 1.90
C PHE A 244 10.07 -10.94 1.42
N PRO A 245 11.07 -11.36 2.23
CA PRO A 245 11.92 -12.51 1.93
C PRO A 245 11.15 -13.76 1.51
N HIS A 246 10.11 -14.11 2.28
CA HIS A 246 9.30 -15.29 2.00
C HIS A 246 8.57 -15.22 0.64
N GLN A 247 8.24 -14.02 0.14
CA GLN A 247 7.58 -13.88 -1.16
C GLN A 247 8.53 -14.20 -2.31
N VAL A 248 9.80 -13.77 -2.22
CA VAL A 248 10.81 -14.09 -3.24
C VAL A 248 11.10 -15.59 -3.23
N VAL A 249 11.36 -16.17 -2.06
CA VAL A 249 11.67 -17.60 -1.90
C VAL A 249 10.51 -18.49 -2.36
N GLN A 250 9.26 -18.08 -2.10
CA GLN A 250 8.07 -18.84 -2.51
C GLN A 250 8.02 -19.10 -4.03
N GLN A 251 8.60 -18.23 -4.87
CA GLN A 251 8.61 -18.45 -6.32
C GLN A 251 9.51 -19.61 -6.76
N TYR A 252 10.48 -20.02 -5.92
CA TYR A 252 11.31 -21.20 -6.16
C TYR A 252 10.66 -22.51 -5.72
N TYR A 253 9.56 -22.47 -4.96
CA TYR A 253 8.90 -23.69 -4.53
C TYR A 253 8.38 -24.48 -5.74
N GLY A 254 8.83 -25.73 -5.86
CA GLY A 254 8.54 -26.60 -7.01
C GLY A 254 9.44 -26.39 -8.24
N LYS A 255 10.40 -25.46 -8.18
CA LYS A 255 11.37 -25.15 -9.27
C LYS A 255 12.82 -25.15 -8.79
N TYR A 256 13.17 -26.03 -7.86
CA TYR A 256 14.45 -26.04 -7.13
C TYR A 256 15.72 -26.16 -7.98
N ASN A 257 15.61 -26.55 -9.26
CA ASN A 257 16.75 -26.84 -10.13
C ASN A 257 17.03 -25.74 -11.18
N GLN A 258 16.35 -24.59 -11.12
CA GLN A 258 16.56 -23.49 -12.06
C GLN A 258 16.77 -22.19 -11.30
N VAL A 259 17.90 -21.53 -11.54
CA VAL A 259 18.17 -20.19 -11.01
C VAL A 259 17.45 -19.17 -11.90
N ASP A 260 16.61 -18.33 -11.28
CA ASP A 260 15.91 -17.25 -11.99
C ASP A 260 16.64 -15.91 -11.75
N PRO A 261 17.27 -15.30 -12.77
CA PRO A 261 17.99 -14.04 -12.62
C PRO A 261 17.18 -12.91 -12.01
N LEU A 262 15.86 -12.87 -12.25
CA LEU A 262 14.99 -11.86 -11.67
C LEU A 262 14.84 -12.06 -10.17
N LEU A 263 14.66 -13.31 -9.71
CA LEU A 263 14.52 -13.63 -8.29
C LEU A 263 15.83 -13.39 -7.54
N GLU A 264 16.97 -13.77 -8.12
CA GLU A 264 18.28 -13.47 -7.55
C GLU A 264 18.52 -11.97 -7.41
N ALA A 265 18.21 -11.18 -8.44
CA ALA A 265 18.32 -9.72 -8.37
C ALA A 265 17.38 -9.12 -7.30
N GLN A 266 16.15 -9.63 -7.18
CA GLN A 266 15.23 -9.22 -6.11
C GLN A 266 15.77 -9.56 -4.72
N TRP A 267 16.42 -10.72 -4.56
CA TRP A 267 17.06 -11.13 -3.31
C TRP A 267 18.26 -10.24 -2.95
N GLN A 268 19.11 -9.88 -3.92
CA GLN A 268 20.25 -8.99 -3.67
C GLN A 268 19.82 -7.61 -3.14
N VAL A 269 18.75 -7.03 -3.68
CA VAL A 269 18.19 -5.77 -3.17
C VAL A 269 17.76 -5.90 -1.70
N GLN A 270 17.20 -7.04 -1.29
CA GLN A 270 16.83 -7.27 0.11
C GLN A 270 18.05 -7.42 1.02
N LEU A 271 19.09 -8.13 0.56
CA LEU A 271 20.36 -8.25 1.30
C LEU A 271 21.04 -6.89 1.49
N GLN A 272 21.05 -6.05 0.46
CA GLN A 272 21.61 -4.71 0.57
C GLN A 272 20.86 -3.88 1.61
N LYS A 273 19.52 -3.86 1.54
CA LYS A 273 18.68 -3.18 2.54
C LYS A 273 18.94 -3.69 3.96
N ALA A 274 19.13 -5.00 4.14
CA ALA A 274 19.39 -5.60 5.45
C ALA A 274 20.76 -5.21 6.02
N ARG A 275 21.76 -4.93 5.16
CA ARG A 275 23.09 -4.46 5.60
C ARG A 275 23.10 -2.99 6.02
N GLU A 276 22.09 -2.23 5.63
CA GLU A 276 21.94 -0.81 5.97
C GLU A 276 21.17 -0.58 7.29
N LEU A 277 20.63 -1.64 7.90
CA LEU A 277 19.94 -1.64 9.20
C LEU A 277 20.92 -1.85 10.36
#